data_AF-A0A0U1PA32-F1
#
_entry.id   AF-A0A0U1PA32-F1
#
_cell.length_a   1.000
_cell.length_b   1.000
_cell.length_c   1.000
_cell.angle_alpha   90.00
_cell.angle_beta   90.00
_cell.angle_gamma   90.00
#
_symmetry.space_group_name_H-M   'P 1'
#
loop_
_entity.id
_entity.type
_entity.pdbx_description
1 polymer ?
#
loop_
_entity_poly.entity_id
_entity_poly.type
_entity_poly.pdbx_seq_one_letter_code
_entity_poly.pdbx_strand_id
1 'polypeptide(L)'
;MDILMYLFETYIQSDAELMFDQDELSEELIRAGFHQDDIYKALSWLEQLAALQETEHTPYVNNCAATSMRVYTEQEMIRMDVTCRGFLMYLEQIHVLSSDTREMVIDRIMELDTNEFSLDDLKWIILMVLFNAPGNETAYSQMEELLYGADEEGTIH
;
A
#
# COMPACT_ATOMS: atom_id res chain seq x y z
N MET A 1 -8.75 -2.55 -7.50
CA MET A 1 -8.63 -1.89 -6.18
C MET A 1 -9.56 -2.51 -5.17
N ASP A 2 -10.84 -2.76 -5.51
CA ASP A 2 -11.85 -3.24 -4.56
C ASP A 2 -11.48 -4.53 -3.82
N ILE A 3 -10.87 -5.50 -4.51
CA ILE A 3 -10.41 -6.75 -3.89
C ILE A 3 -9.31 -6.48 -2.86
N LEU A 4 -8.35 -5.62 -3.19
CA LEU A 4 -7.26 -5.27 -2.28
C LEU A 4 -7.82 -4.57 -1.03
N MET A 5 -8.73 -3.62 -1.20
CA MET A 5 -9.39 -2.95 -0.07
C MET A 5 -10.17 -3.94 0.80
N TYR A 6 -11.01 -4.79 0.19
CA TYR A 6 -11.78 -5.81 0.90
C TYR A 6 -10.88 -6.75 1.71
N LEU A 7 -9.78 -7.21 1.11
CA LEU A 7 -8.80 -8.06 1.78
C LEU A 7 -8.16 -7.35 2.97
N PHE A 8 -7.76 -6.10 2.79
CA PHE A 8 -7.14 -5.34 3.86
C PHE A 8 -8.10 -5.13 5.04
N GLU A 9 -9.32 -4.66 4.75
CA GLU A 9 -10.34 -4.39 5.77
C GLU A 9 -10.73 -5.65 6.54
N THR A 10 -10.92 -6.76 5.84
CA THR A 10 -11.42 -8.01 6.44
C THR A 10 -10.35 -8.72 7.26
N TYR A 11 -9.10 -8.72 6.79
CA TYR A 11 -8.06 -9.61 7.34
C TYR A 11 -7.12 -8.93 8.33
N ILE A 12 -6.84 -7.63 8.18
CA ILE A 12 -5.89 -6.94 9.07
C ILE A 12 -6.57 -6.47 10.35
N GLN A 13 -7.85 -6.09 10.28
CA GLN A 13 -8.64 -5.84 11.50
C GLN A 13 -8.80 -7.11 12.37
N SER A 14 -8.57 -8.29 11.79
CA SER A 14 -8.73 -9.59 12.46
C SER A 14 -7.45 -10.09 13.15
N ASP A 15 -6.35 -9.31 13.15
CA ASP A 15 -5.06 -9.65 13.82
C ASP A 15 -4.48 -11.01 13.38
N ALA A 16 -4.87 -11.49 12.20
CA ALA A 16 -4.46 -12.78 11.68
C ALA A 16 -3.18 -12.64 10.85
N GLU A 17 -2.11 -13.32 11.27
CA GLU A 17 -0.88 -13.47 10.49
C GLU A 17 -1.22 -13.86 9.05
N LEU A 18 -0.66 -13.14 8.06
CA LEU A 18 -0.84 -13.34 6.61
C LEU A 18 -0.21 -14.66 6.09
N MET A 19 -0.44 -15.78 6.76
CA MET A 19 -0.23 -17.11 6.20
C MET A 19 -1.58 -17.71 5.81
N PHE A 20 -2.29 -17.04 4.91
CA PHE A 20 -3.53 -17.60 4.35
C PHE A 20 -3.24 -18.35 3.05
N ASP A 21 -3.91 -19.48 2.89
CA ASP A 21 -3.89 -20.26 1.67
C ASP A 21 -4.58 -19.45 0.56
N GLN A 22 -3.88 -19.24 -0.57
CA GLN A 22 -4.44 -18.54 -1.72
C GLN A 22 -5.74 -19.19 -2.21
N ASP A 23 -5.88 -20.51 -2.06
CA ASP A 23 -7.09 -21.22 -2.43
C ASP A 23 -8.27 -20.82 -1.53
N GLU A 24 -8.06 -20.72 -0.22
CA GLU A 24 -9.09 -20.29 0.74
C GLU A 24 -9.53 -18.84 0.48
N LEU A 25 -8.56 -17.95 0.24
CA LEU A 25 -8.82 -16.56 -0.07
C LEU A 25 -9.61 -16.40 -1.37
N SER A 26 -9.26 -17.21 -2.38
CA SER A 26 -9.96 -17.22 -3.67
C SER A 26 -11.42 -17.67 -3.52
N GLU A 27 -11.69 -18.71 -2.73
CA GLU A 27 -13.06 -19.18 -2.48
C GLU A 27 -13.90 -18.14 -1.75
N GLU A 28 -13.33 -17.43 -0.78
CA GLU A 28 -14.03 -16.36 -0.08
C GLU A 28 -14.35 -15.20 -1.02
N LEU A 29 -13.38 -14.73 -1.80
CA LEU A 29 -13.58 -13.64 -2.74
C LEU A 29 -14.63 -13.97 -3.82
N ILE A 30 -14.68 -15.23 -4.27
CA ILE A 30 -15.75 -15.71 -5.17
C ILE A 30 -17.11 -15.63 -4.46
N ARG A 31 -17.20 -16.02 -3.18
CA ARG A 31 -18.44 -15.94 -2.39
C ARG A 31 -18.86 -14.49 -2.11
N ALA A 32 -17.91 -13.58 -1.98
CA ALA A 32 -18.15 -12.15 -1.86
C ALA A 32 -18.61 -11.51 -3.19
N GLY A 33 -18.51 -12.23 -4.30
CA GLY A 33 -19.03 -11.82 -5.61
C GLY A 33 -18.01 -11.20 -6.54
N PHE A 34 -16.71 -11.30 -6.25
CA PHE A 34 -15.65 -10.84 -7.14
C PHE A 34 -15.46 -11.76 -8.34
N HIS A 35 -15.06 -11.18 -9.47
CA HIS A 35 -14.77 -11.95 -10.68
C HIS A 35 -13.43 -12.70 -10.55
N GLN A 36 -13.39 -13.93 -11.04
CA GLN A 36 -12.21 -14.79 -10.93
C GLN A 36 -10.94 -14.18 -11.52
N ASP A 37 -11.06 -13.47 -12.66
CA ASP A 37 -9.92 -12.81 -13.30
C ASP A 37 -9.34 -11.68 -12.43
N ASP A 38 -10.21 -10.91 -11.77
CA ASP A 38 -9.79 -9.82 -10.89
C ASP A 38 -9.17 -10.35 -9.59
N ILE A 39 -9.69 -11.46 -9.07
CA ILE A 39 -9.13 -12.18 -7.91
C ILE A 39 -7.70 -12.61 -8.23
N TYR A 40 -7.49 -13.28 -9.37
CA TYR A 40 -6.16 -13.75 -9.75
C TYR A 40 -5.15 -12.61 -9.85
N LYS A 41 -5.55 -11.48 -10.45
CA LYS A 41 -4.69 -10.29 -10.54
C LYS A 41 -4.33 -9.73 -9.17
N ALA A 42 -5.30 -9.63 -8.26
CA ALA A 42 -5.08 -9.11 -6.91
C ALA A 42 -4.18 -10.03 -6.07
N LEU A 43 -4.40 -11.36 -6.14
CA LEU A 43 -3.56 -12.33 -5.45
C LEU A 43 -2.13 -12.33 -6.01
N SER A 44 -1.96 -12.24 -7.33
CA SER A 44 -0.64 -12.13 -7.95
C SER A 44 0.09 -10.84 -7.54
N TRP A 45 -0.64 -9.73 -7.43
CA TRP A 45 -0.08 -8.47 -6.93
C TRP A 45 0.41 -8.59 -5.47
N LEU A 46 -0.36 -9.29 -4.61
CA LEU A 46 0.03 -9.53 -3.22
C LEU A 46 1.26 -10.45 -3.13
N GLU A 47 1.33 -11.51 -3.93
CA GLU A 47 2.50 -12.38 -4.02
C GLU A 47 3.76 -11.60 -4.41
N GLN A 48 3.64 -10.71 -5.40
CA GLN A 48 4.73 -9.83 -5.80
C GLN A 48 5.14 -8.88 -4.67
N LEU A 49 4.18 -8.36 -3.87
CA LEU A 49 4.45 -7.50 -2.72
C LEU A 49 5.27 -8.24 -1.66
N ALA A 50 4.87 -9.46 -1.31
CA ALA A 50 5.61 -10.31 -0.38
C ALA A 50 7.03 -10.59 -0.89
N ALA A 51 7.19 -10.88 -2.19
CA ALA A 51 8.50 -11.15 -2.80
C ALA A 51 9.47 -9.95 -2.76
N LEU A 52 8.97 -8.71 -2.77
CA LEU A 52 9.84 -7.53 -2.62
C LEU A 52 10.45 -7.41 -1.22
N GLN A 53 9.85 -8.04 -0.20
CA GLN A 53 10.31 -7.97 1.18
C GLN A 53 11.32 -9.07 1.52
N GLU A 54 11.27 -10.22 0.84
CA GLU A 54 12.17 -11.35 1.06
C GLU A 54 13.66 -11.04 0.75
N THR A 55 13.95 -9.87 0.17
CA THR A 55 15.32 -9.36 0.03
C THR A 55 15.86 -8.81 1.36
N GLU A 56 15.83 -9.61 2.42
CA GLU A 56 16.23 -9.30 3.82
C GLU A 56 17.65 -8.71 3.98
N HIS A 57 18.46 -8.72 2.91
CA HIS A 57 19.87 -8.33 2.94
C HIS A 57 20.26 -7.25 1.93
N THR A 58 19.33 -6.76 1.11
CA THR A 58 19.61 -5.69 0.15
C THR A 58 18.55 -4.60 0.26
N PRO A 59 18.94 -3.36 0.59
CA PRO A 59 17.98 -2.26 0.60
C PRO A 59 17.34 -2.12 -0.77
N TYR A 60 16.04 -1.81 -0.78
CA TYR A 60 15.26 -1.66 -2.00
C TYR A 60 15.85 -0.56 -2.89
N VAL A 61 16.38 0.49 -2.23
CA VAL A 61 17.07 1.59 -2.88
C VAL A 61 18.55 1.58 -2.53
N ASN A 62 19.40 1.82 -3.54
CA ASN A 62 20.82 2.06 -3.29
C ASN A 62 21.02 3.35 -2.48
N ASN A 63 21.66 3.21 -1.33
CA ASN A 63 22.11 4.23 -0.37
C ASN A 63 21.87 5.69 -0.83
N CYS A 64 20.69 6.22 -0.55
CA CYS A 64 20.31 7.58 -0.89
C CYS A 64 20.79 8.53 0.22
N ALA A 65 21.48 9.62 -0.13
CA ALA A 65 21.84 10.62 0.89
C ALA A 65 20.56 11.23 1.47
N ALA A 66 20.54 11.53 2.78
CA ALA A 66 19.38 12.11 3.46
C ALA A 66 18.91 13.47 2.86
N THR A 67 19.73 14.12 2.04
CA THR A 67 19.41 15.36 1.32
C THR A 67 18.95 15.14 -0.12
N SER A 68 18.81 13.89 -0.55
CA SER A 68 18.40 13.58 -1.92
C SER A 68 16.92 13.89 -2.10
N MET A 69 16.57 14.37 -3.29
CA MET A 69 15.19 14.65 -3.65
C MET A 69 14.76 13.65 -4.72
N ARG A 70 13.59 13.01 -4.53
CA ARG A 70 13.01 12.18 -5.59
C ARG A 70 12.53 13.06 -6.74
N VAL A 71 12.83 12.62 -7.96
CA VAL A 71 12.27 13.19 -9.19
C VAL A 71 11.31 12.15 -9.78
N TYR A 72 10.05 12.53 -10.01
CA TYR A 72 9.06 11.63 -10.59
C TYR A 72 9.20 11.54 -12.12
N THR A 73 9.04 10.34 -12.66
CA THR A 73 8.99 10.08 -14.11
C THR A 73 7.66 10.55 -14.69
N GLU A 74 7.61 10.74 -16.02
CA GLU A 74 6.36 11.13 -16.70
C GLU A 74 5.23 10.12 -16.46
N GLN A 75 5.55 8.82 -16.46
CA GLN A 75 4.58 7.77 -16.20
C GLN A 75 4.04 7.82 -14.77
N GLU A 76 4.93 8.00 -13.78
CA GLU A 76 4.54 8.20 -12.38
C GLU A 76 3.66 9.44 -12.21
N MET A 77 3.94 10.54 -12.92
CA MET A 77 3.15 11.78 -12.85
C MET A 77 1.78 11.67 -13.54
N ILE A 78 1.64 10.81 -14.55
CA ILE A 78 0.35 10.50 -15.17
C ILE A 78 -0.48 9.64 -14.22
N ARG A 79 0.17 8.68 -13.56
CA ARG A 79 -0.47 7.72 -12.66
C ARG A 79 -0.88 8.32 -11.32
N MET A 80 0.00 9.13 -10.74
CA MET A 80 -0.16 9.80 -9.46
C MET A 80 -0.26 11.30 -9.67
N ASP A 81 -1.42 11.86 -9.32
CA ASP A 81 -1.66 13.29 -9.42
C ASP A 81 -0.77 14.09 -8.43
N VAL A 82 -0.94 15.42 -8.42
CA VAL A 82 -0.19 16.28 -7.50
C VAL A 82 -0.51 15.95 -6.03
N THR A 83 -1.76 15.58 -5.74
CA THR A 83 -2.23 15.28 -4.39
C THR A 83 -1.56 14.01 -3.84
N CYS A 84 -1.53 12.94 -4.63
CA CYS A 84 -0.87 11.68 -4.28
C CYS A 84 0.62 11.88 -3.99
N ARG A 85 1.32 12.61 -4.86
CA ARG A 85 2.75 12.90 -4.70
C ARG A 85 3.03 13.79 -3.48
N GLY A 86 2.17 14.78 -3.23
CA GLY A 86 2.25 15.61 -2.04
C GLY A 86 2.06 14.81 -0.75
N PHE A 87 1.16 13.84 -0.76
CA PHE A 87 0.92 12.97 0.38
C PHE A 87 2.10 12.03 0.67
N LEU A 88 2.70 11.41 -0.38
CA LEU A 88 3.94 10.63 -0.23
C LEU A 88 5.08 11.46 0.36
N MET A 89 5.26 12.69 -0.12
CA MET A 89 6.26 13.62 0.39
C MET A 89 6.00 13.97 1.87
N TYR A 90 4.74 14.20 2.24
CA TYR A 90 4.36 14.47 3.62
C TYR A 90 4.71 13.29 4.55
N LEU A 91 4.36 12.06 4.16
CA LEU A 91 4.65 10.86 4.95
C LEU A 91 6.15 10.61 5.14
N GLU A 92 6.97 10.92 4.12
CA GLU A 92 8.43 10.85 4.23
C GLU A 92 8.98 11.92 5.20
N GLN A 93 8.40 13.12 5.21
CA GLN A 93 8.79 14.21 6.11
C GLN A 93 8.49 13.93 7.59
N ILE A 94 7.39 13.24 7.88
CA ILE A 94 7.03 12.82 9.23
C ILE A 94 7.61 11.44 9.60
N HIS A 95 8.47 10.87 8.75
CA HIS A 95 9.12 9.58 8.94
C HIS A 95 8.17 8.37 9.07
N VAL A 96 6.95 8.48 8.56
CA VAL A 96 6.06 7.32 8.38
C VAL A 96 6.55 6.45 7.23
N LEU A 97 7.02 7.07 6.15
CA LEU A 97 7.71 6.36 5.07
C LEU A 97 9.22 6.65 5.15
N SER A 98 10.02 5.60 4.91
CA SER A 98 11.42 5.75 4.55
C SER A 98 11.53 5.88 3.03
N SER A 99 12.71 6.26 2.53
CA SER A 99 12.92 6.27 1.08
C SER A 99 12.76 4.88 0.44
N ASP A 100 13.08 3.81 1.18
CA ASP A 100 12.84 2.43 0.75
C ASP A 100 11.33 2.13 0.65
N THR A 101 10.57 2.32 1.72
CA THR A 101 9.13 2.02 1.69
C THR A 101 8.35 2.95 0.75
N ARG A 102 8.82 4.18 0.55
CA ARG A 102 8.27 5.10 -0.47
C ARG A 102 8.45 4.56 -1.88
N GLU A 103 9.61 4.01 -2.24
CA GLU A 103 9.81 3.40 -3.57
C GLU A 103 8.97 2.13 -3.73
N MET A 104 8.88 1.29 -2.69
CA MET A 104 8.01 0.10 -2.71
C MET A 104 6.56 0.47 -3.00
N VAL A 105 6.03 1.52 -2.36
CA VAL A 105 4.68 2.03 -2.63
C VAL A 105 4.55 2.46 -4.08
N ILE A 106 5.50 3.23 -4.61
CA ILE A 106 5.45 3.71 -6.00
C ILE A 106 5.46 2.54 -6.98
N ASP A 107 6.35 1.57 -6.82
CA ASP A 107 6.45 0.43 -7.72
C ASP A 107 5.17 -0.42 -7.69
N ARG A 108 4.58 -0.59 -6.51
CA ARG A 108 3.27 -1.23 -6.37
C ARG A 108 2.14 -0.50 -7.06
N ILE A 109 2.13 0.84 -7.03
CA ILE A 109 1.13 1.64 -7.74
C ILE A 109 1.26 1.51 -9.25
N MET A 110 2.51 1.44 -9.74
CA MET A 110 2.80 1.31 -11.17
C MET A 110 2.41 -0.07 -11.74
N GLU A 111 2.34 -1.10 -10.90
CA GLU A 111 1.90 -2.45 -11.28
C GLU A 111 0.38 -2.67 -11.21
N LEU A 112 -0.36 -1.75 -10.59
CA LEU A 112 -1.82 -1.86 -10.49
C LEU A 112 -2.48 -1.75 -11.87
N ASP A 113 -3.20 -2.80 -12.26
CA ASP A 113 -4.04 -2.83 -13.46
C ASP A 113 -5.40 -2.15 -13.21
N THR A 114 -5.39 -0.84 -12.95
CA THR A 114 -6.61 -0.01 -12.83
C THR A 114 -6.46 1.30 -13.60
N ASN A 115 -7.51 1.69 -14.34
CA ASN A 115 -7.52 2.92 -15.12
C ASN A 115 -7.58 4.19 -14.26
N GLU A 116 -8.21 4.11 -13.09
CA GLU A 116 -8.36 5.23 -12.16
C GLU A 116 -7.63 4.92 -10.87
N PHE A 117 -6.97 5.94 -10.31
CA PHE A 117 -6.23 5.86 -9.05
C PHE A 117 -6.38 7.18 -8.31
N SER A 118 -6.87 7.07 -7.09
CA SER A 118 -7.20 8.19 -6.22
C SER A 118 -6.24 8.28 -5.03
N LEU A 119 -6.36 9.36 -4.25
CA LEU A 119 -5.62 9.49 -3.01
C LEU A 119 -6.01 8.40 -2.00
N ASP A 120 -7.27 7.98 -1.96
CA ASP A 120 -7.71 6.94 -1.02
C ASP A 120 -7.17 5.57 -1.41
N ASP A 121 -7.08 5.28 -2.71
CA ASP A 121 -6.36 4.10 -3.21
C ASP A 121 -4.90 4.10 -2.74
N LEU A 122 -4.21 5.25 -2.86
CA LEU A 122 -2.83 5.40 -2.38
C LEU A 122 -2.68 5.06 -0.89
N LYS A 123 -3.59 5.55 -0.04
CA LYS A 123 -3.53 5.29 1.41
C LYS A 123 -3.63 3.79 1.72
N TRP A 124 -4.51 3.06 1.04
CA TRP A 124 -4.60 1.60 1.18
C TRP A 124 -3.32 0.90 0.74
N ILE A 125 -2.73 1.30 -0.39
CA ILE A 125 -1.46 0.71 -0.85
C ILE A 125 -0.34 0.99 0.16
N ILE A 126 -0.28 2.18 0.75
CA ILE A 126 0.70 2.50 1.79
C ILE A 126 0.54 1.58 3.00
N LEU A 127 -0.69 1.41 3.48
CA LEU A 127 -0.97 0.52 4.60
C LEU A 127 -0.58 -0.93 4.29
N MET A 128 -0.89 -1.43 3.09
CA MET A 128 -0.47 -2.75 2.63
C MET A 128 1.05 -2.92 2.65
N VAL A 129 1.78 -1.96 2.11
CA VAL A 129 3.25 -2.00 2.09
C VAL A 129 3.80 -1.97 3.51
N LEU A 130 3.31 -1.08 4.37
CA LEU A 130 3.77 -0.97 5.77
C LEU A 130 3.46 -2.23 6.58
N PHE A 131 2.29 -2.83 6.36
CA PHE A 131 1.89 -4.06 7.04
C PHE A 131 2.76 -5.25 6.65
N ASN A 132 3.16 -5.32 5.38
CA ASN A 132 4.02 -6.39 4.87
C ASN A 132 5.52 -6.12 5.10
N ALA A 133 5.91 -4.91 5.55
CA ALA A 133 7.31 -4.54 5.75
C ALA A 133 7.77 -4.76 7.20
N PRO A 134 8.86 -5.50 7.45
CA PRO A 134 9.30 -5.82 8.81
C PRO A 134 9.69 -4.55 9.59
N GLY A 135 9.29 -4.48 10.88
CA GLY A 135 9.66 -3.40 11.79
C GLY A 135 8.91 -2.07 11.59
N ASN A 136 7.84 -2.06 10.77
CA ASN A 136 7.06 -0.85 10.49
C ASN A 136 5.78 -0.71 11.33
N GLU A 137 5.63 -1.45 12.42
CA GLU A 137 4.42 -1.43 13.28
C GLU A 137 4.05 0.00 13.72
N THR A 138 5.03 0.81 14.12
CA THR A 138 4.80 2.20 14.53
C THR A 138 4.43 3.11 13.36
N ALA A 139 4.99 2.88 12.18
CA ALA A 139 4.62 3.62 10.97
C ALA A 139 3.21 3.25 10.50
N TYR A 140 2.87 1.96 10.61
CA TYR A 140 1.54 1.43 10.33
C TYR A 140 0.48 2.09 11.22
N SER A 141 0.64 2.08 12.54
CA SER A 141 -0.33 2.71 13.45
C SER A 141 -0.49 4.22 13.23
N GLN A 142 0.59 4.93 12.90
CA GLN A 142 0.51 6.36 12.56
C GLN A 142 -0.25 6.60 11.24
N MET A 143 -0.03 5.76 10.23
CA MET A 143 -0.76 5.83 8.98
C MET A 143 -2.24 5.51 9.18
N GLU A 144 -2.54 4.54 10.04
CA GLU A 144 -3.90 4.17 10.42
C GLU A 144 -4.62 5.33 11.13
N GLU A 145 -3.96 6.01 12.08
CA GLU A 145 -4.49 7.21 12.74
C GLU A 145 -4.73 8.35 11.74
N LEU A 146 -3.87 8.52 10.73
CA LEU A 146 -4.09 9.50 9.66
C LEU A 146 -5.25 9.13 8.73
N LEU A 147 -5.50 7.83 8.53
CA LEU A 147 -6.60 7.33 7.71
C LEU A 147 -7.94 7.59 8.42
N TYR A 148 -8.07 7.20 9.69
CA TYR A 148 -9.33 7.26 10.44
C TYR A 148 -9.53 8.55 11.23
N GLY A 149 -8.45 9.18 11.70
CA GLY A 149 -8.50 10.43 12.47
C GLY A 149 -8.96 11.64 11.65
N ALA A 150 -8.80 11.59 10.32
CA ALA A 150 -9.31 12.63 9.42
C ALA A 150 -10.85 12.61 9.30
N ASP A 151 -11.50 11.47 9.54
CA ASP A 151 -12.96 11.34 9.48
C ASP A 151 -13.66 11.79 10.79
N GLU A 152 -12.94 11.84 11.92
CA GLU A 152 -13.50 12.25 13.21
C GLU A 152 -13.60 13.78 13.40
N GLU A 153 -12.86 14.60 12.63
CA GLU A 153 -12.97 16.07 12.68
C GLU A 153 -14.27 16.62 12.04
N GLY A 154 -15.12 15.76 11.47
CA GLY A 154 -16.39 16.13 10.85
C GLY A 154 -17.61 16.19 11.77
N THR A 155 -17.53 15.74 13.03
CA THR A 155 -18.70 15.68 13.93
C THR A 155 -18.47 16.35 15.28
N ILE A 156 -18.23 17.66 15.27
CA ILE A 156 -18.62 18.54 16.39
C ILE A 156 -18.89 19.95 15.87
N HIS A 157 -20.16 20.26 15.58
CA HIS A 157 -20.69 21.59 15.84
C HIS A 157 -22.20 21.62 16.05
#